data_AF-A0A5C7YZ73-F1
#
_entry.id   AF-A0A5C7YZ73-F1
#
_cell.length_a   1.000
_cell.length_b   1.000
_cell.length_c   1.000
_cell.angle_alpha   90.00
_cell.angle_beta   90.00
_cell.angle_gamma   90.00
#
_symmetry.space_group_name_H-M   'P 1'
#
loop_
_entity.id
_entity.type
_entity.pdbx_description
1 polymer ?
#
loop_
_entity_poly.entity_id
_entity_poly.type
_entity_poly.pdbx_seq_one_letter_code
_entity_poly.pdbx_strand_id
1 'polypeptide(L)'
;MKKILLSAIITMTLIACKENTEKPNVASSEKSEINAEIKDTTKVEKSEITFEDYKTEFKESSEKAKIDFKSNETAKAYKTAISETYKDGKVNFAGNYIIATWGCGTSCISGAMVDVRDGKVYNLPIDDEWDGIGNSVNSDKESTLLITSLSGMNLGEGIEALEKYWNWNEANKKFEFIKMEEVKTENQQ
;
A
#
# COMPACT_ATOMS: atom_id res chain seq x y z
N MET A 1 30.27 -65.45 1.84
CA MET A 1 31.40 -65.12 2.75
C MET A 1 31.33 -63.63 3.08
N LYS A 2 31.61 -63.29 4.35
CA LYS A 2 31.61 -61.99 5.08
C LYS A 2 31.84 -60.72 4.22
N LYS A 3 30.96 -59.70 4.26
CA LYS A 3 30.94 -58.50 5.16
C LYS A 3 32.26 -57.70 5.19
N ILE A 4 32.19 -56.39 4.90
CA ILE A 4 32.55 -55.27 5.82
C ILE A 4 32.14 -53.93 5.17
N LEU A 5 31.36 -53.15 5.92
CA LEU A 5 31.07 -51.73 5.69
C LEU A 5 32.27 -50.88 6.11
N LEU A 6 32.53 -49.77 5.41
CA LEU A 6 33.24 -48.63 5.97
C LEU A 6 32.34 -47.40 6.00
N SER A 7 32.07 -46.96 7.23
CA SER A 7 31.42 -45.72 7.63
C SER A 7 32.45 -44.60 7.63
N ALA A 8 32.14 -43.44 7.05
CA ALA A 8 32.91 -42.21 7.20
C ALA A 8 32.13 -41.23 8.06
N ILE A 9 32.65 -40.99 9.26
CA ILE A 9 32.11 -40.11 10.30
C ILE A 9 32.52 -38.67 9.97
N ILE A 10 31.54 -37.81 9.69
CA ILE A 10 31.74 -36.35 9.55
C ILE A 10 31.58 -35.75 10.95
N THR A 11 32.69 -35.34 11.56
CA THR A 11 32.72 -34.71 12.87
C THR A 11 32.28 -33.25 12.76
N MET A 12 31.16 -32.95 13.40
CA MET A 12 30.58 -31.62 13.61
C MET A 12 31.41 -30.87 14.68
N THR A 13 32.18 -29.87 14.26
CA THR A 13 32.87 -28.95 15.18
C THR A 13 31.94 -27.82 15.61
N LEU A 14 31.57 -27.84 16.88
CA LEU A 14 30.92 -26.76 17.61
C LEU A 14 31.91 -25.62 17.83
N ILE A 15 31.62 -24.43 17.28
CA ILE A 15 32.29 -23.19 17.67
C ILE A 15 31.37 -22.51 18.69
N ALA A 16 31.75 -22.61 19.97
CA ALA A 16 31.17 -21.85 21.07
C ALA A 16 32.11 -20.67 21.38
N CYS A 17 31.65 -19.44 21.14
CA CYS A 17 32.34 -18.22 21.59
C CYS A 17 31.58 -17.59 22.76
N LYS A 18 32.00 -18.05 23.95
CA LYS A 18 32.22 -17.34 25.22
C LYS A 18 31.68 -15.89 25.36
N GLU A 19 30.74 -15.73 26.28
CA GLU A 19 30.39 -14.45 26.92
C GLU A 19 31.56 -13.95 27.81
N ASN A 20 31.76 -12.64 27.86
CA ASN A 20 32.66 -12.00 28.81
C ASN A 20 31.89 -10.86 29.50
N THR A 21 31.73 -11.00 30.82
CA THR A 21 31.17 -10.02 31.74
C THR A 21 32.30 -9.23 32.39
N GLU A 22 32.19 -7.89 32.40
CA GLU A 22 32.85 -7.05 33.42
C GLU A 22 32.13 -5.68 33.54
N LYS A 23 31.87 -5.28 34.79
CA LYS A 23 31.46 -3.97 35.36
C LYS A 23 32.33 -3.80 36.63
N PRO A 24 32.55 -2.62 37.28
CA PRO A 24 31.82 -1.33 37.20
C PRO A 24 32.64 0.00 37.30
N ASN A 25 31.96 1.10 36.97
CA ASN A 25 31.88 2.45 37.59
C ASN A 25 33.11 3.19 38.21
N VAL A 26 33.46 4.37 37.69
CA VAL A 26 34.03 5.52 38.46
C VAL A 26 33.51 6.85 37.86
N ALA A 27 33.05 7.74 38.74
CA ALA A 27 32.59 9.09 38.44
C ALA A 27 33.71 10.14 38.59
N SER A 28 33.71 11.20 37.75
CA SER A 28 33.90 12.59 38.19
C SER A 28 33.61 13.59 37.07
N SER A 29 33.05 14.72 37.49
CA SER A 29 32.57 15.90 36.76
C SER A 29 33.57 16.60 35.85
N GLU A 30 33.06 17.23 34.79
CA GLU A 30 33.33 18.64 34.44
C GLU A 30 32.20 19.21 33.55
N LYS A 31 31.75 20.43 33.89
CA LYS A 31 30.66 21.18 33.23
C LYS A 31 31.16 21.84 31.94
N SER A 32 30.33 21.86 30.90
CA SER A 32 30.22 23.06 30.05
C SER A 32 28.80 23.17 29.49
N GLU A 33 28.18 24.32 29.75
CA GLU A 33 26.89 24.75 29.22
C GLU A 33 27.12 25.31 27.81
N ILE A 34 26.39 24.81 26.81
CA ILE A 34 26.08 25.57 25.60
C ILE A 34 24.69 25.20 25.10
N ASN A 35 23.75 26.06 25.49
CA ASN A 35 22.52 26.52 24.86
C ASN A 35 21.84 25.67 23.77
N ALA A 36 20.56 25.45 24.08
CA ALA A 36 19.49 24.99 23.23
C ALA A 36 19.44 25.64 21.84
N GLU A 37 19.38 24.79 20.83
CA GLU A 37 18.49 24.97 19.70
C GLU A 37 17.98 23.58 19.29
N ILE A 38 17.03 23.07 20.09
CA ILE A 38 16.27 21.89 19.73
C ILE A 38 15.24 22.34 18.70
N LYS A 39 15.51 21.92 17.46
CA LYS A 39 14.56 21.49 16.44
C LYS A 39 13.10 21.63 16.86
N ASP A 40 12.46 22.68 16.35
CA ASP A 40 11.02 22.70 16.15
C ASP A 40 10.73 22.82 14.65
N THR A 41 10.86 21.69 13.96
CA THR A 41 10.05 21.44 12.77
C THR A 41 9.00 20.43 13.17
N THR A 42 8.02 20.91 13.95
CA THR A 42 6.71 20.31 14.07
C THR A 42 6.15 20.11 12.65
N LYS A 43 6.28 18.88 12.15
CA LYS A 43 5.48 18.37 11.05
C LYS A 43 4.05 18.32 11.58
N VAL A 44 3.28 19.37 11.31
CA VAL A 44 1.85 19.39 11.57
C VAL A 44 1.24 18.24 10.77
N GLU A 45 0.91 17.14 11.43
CA GLU A 45 0.05 16.12 10.84
C GLU A 45 -1.27 16.79 10.52
N LYS A 46 -1.53 17.00 9.23
CA LYS A 46 -2.83 17.46 8.78
C LYS A 46 -3.84 16.39 9.22
N SER A 47 -4.75 16.76 10.11
CA SER A 47 -5.70 15.84 10.73
C SER A 47 -6.71 15.25 9.75
N GLU A 48 -6.82 15.81 8.54
CA GLU A 48 -7.72 15.32 7.51
C GLU A 48 -7.03 15.39 6.14
N ILE A 49 -6.89 14.22 5.49
CA ILE A 49 -6.39 14.11 4.12
C ILE A 49 -7.60 14.10 3.19
N THR A 50 -7.62 15.03 2.22
CA THR A 50 -8.72 15.13 1.25
C THR A 50 -8.20 15.06 -0.18
N PHE A 51 -9.09 14.85 -1.15
CA PHE A 51 -8.73 14.84 -2.57
C PHE A 51 -8.07 16.16 -3.04
N GLU A 52 -8.40 17.29 -2.39
CA GLU A 52 -7.84 18.61 -2.68
C GLU A 52 -6.33 18.69 -2.43
N ASP A 53 -5.83 17.96 -1.43
CA ASP A 53 -4.40 17.92 -1.09
C ASP A 53 -3.54 17.26 -2.18
N TYR A 54 -4.19 16.47 -3.04
CA TYR A 54 -3.57 15.64 -4.07
C TYR A 54 -4.09 16.01 -5.46
N LYS A 55 -4.39 17.29 -5.68
CA LYS A 55 -4.92 17.78 -6.95
C LYS A 55 -4.00 17.50 -8.14
N THR A 56 -4.62 17.11 -9.26
CA THR A 56 -3.99 16.98 -10.56
C THR A 56 -4.89 17.55 -11.65
N GLU A 57 -4.30 17.92 -12.79
CA GLU A 57 -5.08 18.33 -13.95
C GLU A 57 -5.91 17.17 -14.51
N PHE A 58 -7.17 17.48 -14.83
CA PHE A 58 -8.04 16.62 -15.62
C PHE A 58 -8.53 17.39 -16.85
N LYS A 59 -8.50 16.74 -18.01
CA LYS A 59 -9.11 17.26 -19.24
C LYS A 59 -9.97 16.14 -19.81
N GLU A 60 -11.28 16.40 -19.89
CA GLU A 60 -12.22 15.44 -20.47
C GLU A 60 -11.77 15.12 -21.90
N SER A 61 -11.59 13.83 -22.19
CA SER A 61 -11.28 13.31 -23.52
C SER A 61 -12.28 12.22 -23.86
N SER A 62 -12.84 12.29 -25.07
CA SER A 62 -13.68 11.21 -25.62
C SER A 62 -12.85 10.07 -26.20
N GLU A 63 -11.55 10.27 -26.41
CA GLU A 63 -10.68 9.27 -27.04
C GLU A 63 -9.96 8.43 -25.99
N LYS A 64 -10.07 7.11 -26.13
CA LYS A 64 -9.45 6.09 -25.29
C LYS A 64 -8.55 5.21 -26.15
N ALA A 65 -7.28 5.08 -25.76
CA ALA A 65 -6.36 4.14 -26.39
C ALA A 65 -6.88 2.69 -26.27
N LYS A 66 -6.44 1.80 -27.17
CA LYS A 66 -6.74 0.36 -27.03
C LYS A 66 -5.98 -0.20 -25.84
N ILE A 67 -6.65 -1.01 -25.03
CA ILE A 67 -6.03 -1.64 -23.85
C ILE A 67 -4.88 -2.57 -24.29
N ASP A 68 -3.70 -2.37 -23.69
CA ASP A 68 -2.57 -3.28 -23.83
C ASP A 68 -2.62 -4.34 -22.73
N PHE A 69 -3.31 -5.45 -23.00
CA PHE A 69 -3.38 -6.57 -22.08
C PHE A 69 -2.04 -7.29 -21.85
N LYS A 70 -0.97 -6.97 -22.60
CA LYS A 70 0.35 -7.55 -22.36
C LYS A 70 1.18 -6.72 -21.37
N SER A 71 0.76 -5.49 -21.08
CA SER A 71 1.47 -4.58 -20.17
C SER A 71 1.53 -5.07 -18.71
N ASN A 72 0.62 -5.97 -18.31
CA ASN A 72 0.48 -6.42 -16.93
C ASN A 72 -0.17 -7.82 -16.87
N GLU A 73 0.30 -8.69 -15.97
CA GLU A 73 -0.29 -10.04 -15.79
C GLU A 73 -1.74 -9.99 -15.31
N THR A 74 -2.11 -9.05 -14.44
CA THR A 74 -3.50 -8.79 -14.03
C THR A 74 -4.37 -8.47 -15.23
N ALA A 75 -3.85 -7.70 -16.19
CA ALA A 75 -4.58 -7.39 -17.42
C ALA A 75 -4.87 -8.64 -18.24
N LYS A 76 -3.96 -9.62 -18.28
CA LYS A 76 -4.19 -10.90 -18.96
C LYS A 76 -5.20 -11.77 -18.22
N ALA A 77 -5.16 -11.78 -16.89
CA ALA A 77 -6.03 -12.60 -16.05
C ALA A 77 -7.47 -12.09 -16.03
N TYR A 78 -7.68 -10.77 -15.99
CA TYR A 78 -8.98 -10.13 -15.82
C TYR A 78 -9.45 -9.33 -17.04
N LYS A 79 -9.17 -9.85 -18.25
CA LYS A 79 -9.47 -9.17 -19.52
C LYS A 79 -10.92 -8.71 -19.62
N THR A 80 -11.87 -9.57 -19.26
CA THR A 80 -13.30 -9.27 -19.41
C THR A 80 -13.71 -8.12 -18.50
N ALA A 81 -13.43 -8.21 -17.19
CA ALA A 81 -13.77 -7.16 -16.23
C ALA A 81 -13.16 -5.81 -16.63
N ILE A 82 -11.87 -5.81 -17.00
CA ILE A 82 -11.18 -4.59 -17.44
C ILE A 82 -11.79 -4.05 -18.75
N SER A 83 -12.09 -4.92 -19.72
CA SER A 83 -12.66 -4.50 -21.02
C SER A 83 -14.05 -3.87 -20.86
N GLU A 84 -14.91 -4.49 -20.06
CA GLU A 84 -16.29 -4.04 -19.85
C GLU A 84 -16.31 -2.67 -19.16
N THR A 85 -15.59 -2.53 -18.04
CA THR A 85 -15.46 -1.24 -17.36
C THR A 85 -14.80 -0.20 -18.25
N TYR A 86 -13.72 -0.54 -18.96
CA TYR A 86 -13.01 0.42 -19.79
C TYR A 86 -13.84 0.87 -21.00
N LYS A 87 -14.68 0.01 -21.57
CA LYS A 87 -15.51 0.35 -22.73
C LYS A 87 -16.51 1.46 -22.40
N ASP A 88 -17.24 1.31 -21.30
CA ASP A 88 -18.34 2.20 -20.94
C ASP A 88 -17.91 3.30 -19.93
N GLY A 89 -16.77 3.10 -19.26
CA GLY A 89 -16.23 4.00 -18.26
C GLY A 89 -15.66 5.30 -18.82
N LYS A 90 -15.55 6.27 -17.92
CA LYS A 90 -14.86 7.56 -18.09
C LYS A 90 -13.71 7.65 -17.09
N VAL A 91 -12.77 8.55 -17.36
CA VAL A 91 -11.68 8.85 -16.41
C VAL A 91 -12.29 9.23 -15.06
N ASN A 92 -11.94 8.45 -14.04
CA ASN A 92 -12.41 8.59 -12.67
C ASN A 92 -11.26 8.69 -11.66
N PHE A 93 -10.02 8.72 -12.14
CA PHE A 93 -8.84 8.81 -11.28
C PHE A 93 -7.66 9.53 -11.95
N ALA A 94 -6.95 10.36 -11.18
CA ALA A 94 -5.62 10.92 -11.49
C ALA A 94 -5.46 11.48 -12.91
N GLY A 95 -6.49 12.15 -13.42
CA GLY A 95 -6.54 12.85 -14.71
C GLY A 95 -6.60 11.96 -15.95
N ASN A 96 -6.24 10.67 -15.85
CA ASN A 96 -5.96 9.83 -17.01
C ASN A 96 -6.42 8.37 -16.86
N TYR A 97 -6.97 7.99 -15.70
CA TYR A 97 -7.17 6.59 -15.36
C TYR A 97 -8.64 6.24 -15.25
N ILE A 98 -8.97 5.04 -15.76
CA ILE A 98 -10.24 4.37 -15.52
C ILE A 98 -9.96 3.18 -14.62
N ILE A 99 -10.51 3.21 -13.41
CA ILE A 99 -10.44 2.10 -12.46
C ILE A 99 -11.46 1.03 -12.83
N ALA A 100 -11.03 -0.23 -12.85
CA ALA A 100 -11.85 -1.42 -12.96
C ALA A 100 -11.65 -2.31 -11.74
N THR A 101 -12.75 -2.72 -11.11
CA THR A 101 -12.75 -3.60 -9.92
C THR A 101 -13.53 -4.88 -10.18
N TRP A 102 -13.19 -5.94 -9.48
CA TRP A 102 -13.88 -7.22 -9.52
C TRP A 102 -13.79 -7.91 -8.14
N GLY A 103 -14.67 -8.88 -7.89
CA GLY A 103 -14.66 -9.63 -6.63
C GLY A 103 -13.40 -10.50 -6.49
N CYS A 104 -12.81 -10.48 -5.29
CA CYS A 104 -11.66 -11.31 -4.91
C CYS A 104 -12.07 -12.57 -4.12
N GLY A 105 -13.29 -12.59 -3.56
CA GLY A 105 -13.77 -13.66 -2.66
C GLY A 105 -14.77 -13.13 -1.65
N THR A 106 -14.62 -13.51 -0.38
CA THR A 106 -15.49 -13.17 0.78
C THR A 106 -15.64 -11.66 0.99
N SER A 107 -16.53 -11.02 0.23
CA SER A 107 -16.85 -9.59 0.29
C SER A 107 -15.68 -8.63 0.05
N CYS A 108 -14.56 -9.11 -0.48
CA CYS A 108 -13.41 -8.28 -0.89
C CYS A 108 -13.40 -8.06 -2.40
N ILE A 109 -12.81 -6.93 -2.81
CA ILE A 109 -12.56 -6.59 -4.20
C ILE A 109 -11.05 -6.52 -4.49
N SER A 110 -10.72 -6.74 -5.75
CA SER A 110 -9.43 -6.41 -6.35
C SER A 110 -9.66 -5.47 -7.52
N GLY A 111 -8.60 -4.84 -8.02
CA GLY A 111 -8.75 -3.98 -9.18
C GLY A 111 -7.45 -3.60 -9.86
N ALA A 112 -7.62 -3.00 -11.03
CA ALA A 112 -6.56 -2.39 -11.82
C ALA A 112 -7.11 -1.09 -12.43
N MET A 113 -6.21 -0.27 -12.95
CA MET A 113 -6.57 0.93 -13.69
C MET A 113 -5.90 0.94 -15.06
N VAL A 114 -6.61 1.48 -16.04
CA VAL A 114 -6.13 1.63 -17.41
C VAL A 114 -5.82 3.10 -17.67
N ASP A 115 -4.61 3.39 -18.15
CA ASP A 115 -4.23 4.71 -18.64
C ASP A 115 -4.86 4.96 -20.01
N VAL A 116 -5.75 5.94 -20.13
CA VAL A 116 -6.49 6.18 -21.37
C VAL A 116 -5.59 6.67 -22.52
N ARG A 117 -4.38 7.16 -22.23
CA ARG A 117 -3.46 7.73 -23.22
C ARG A 117 -2.74 6.66 -24.02
N ASP A 118 -2.35 5.56 -23.36
CA ASP A 118 -1.53 4.51 -23.98
C ASP A 118 -2.09 3.08 -23.80
N GLY A 119 -3.17 2.93 -23.03
CA GLY A 119 -3.84 1.65 -22.80
C GLY A 119 -3.11 0.73 -21.82
N LYS A 120 -2.02 1.16 -21.19
CA LYS A 120 -1.31 0.35 -20.20
C LYS A 120 -2.13 0.16 -18.94
N VAL A 121 -1.96 -1.00 -18.31
CA VAL A 121 -2.70 -1.39 -17.11
C VAL A 121 -1.78 -1.43 -15.91
N TYR A 122 -2.22 -0.81 -14.81
CA TYR A 122 -1.50 -0.78 -13.54
C TYR A 122 -2.38 -1.40 -12.45
N ASN A 123 -1.77 -2.18 -11.55
CA ASN A 123 -2.51 -2.76 -10.43
C ASN A 123 -2.91 -1.64 -9.45
N LEU A 124 -4.08 -1.77 -8.83
CA LEU A 124 -4.37 -1.01 -7.61
C LEU A 124 -3.47 -1.51 -6.46
N PRO A 125 -3.28 -0.71 -5.40
CA PRO A 125 -2.50 -1.14 -4.24
C PRO A 125 -3.12 -2.40 -3.65
N ILE A 126 -2.32 -3.42 -3.35
CA ILE A 126 -2.80 -4.62 -2.65
C ILE A 126 -2.37 -4.49 -1.20
N ASP A 127 -3.32 -4.75 -0.32
CA ASP A 127 -3.13 -4.91 1.10
C ASP A 127 -2.85 -6.39 1.41
N ASP A 128 -1.67 -6.67 1.96
CA ASP A 128 -1.29 -8.01 2.40
C ASP A 128 -2.05 -8.44 3.66
N GLU A 129 -2.58 -7.50 4.44
CA GLU A 129 -3.38 -7.79 5.64
C GLU A 129 -4.81 -8.20 5.28
N TRP A 130 -5.38 -7.67 4.19
CA TRP A 130 -6.78 -7.91 3.78
C TRP A 130 -6.92 -8.81 2.55
N ASP A 131 -5.81 -9.27 1.97
CA ASP A 131 -5.76 -10.07 0.73
C ASP A 131 -6.51 -9.40 -0.44
N GLY A 132 -6.37 -8.08 -0.56
CA GLY A 132 -7.13 -7.29 -1.53
C GLY A 132 -7.03 -5.79 -1.32
N ILE A 133 -8.04 -5.04 -1.75
CA ILE A 133 -8.10 -3.58 -1.58
C ILE A 133 -9.23 -3.17 -0.64
N GLY A 134 -9.68 -4.09 0.22
CA GLY A 134 -10.89 -3.96 1.01
C GLY A 134 -12.15 -4.28 0.19
N ASN A 135 -13.26 -3.63 0.49
CA ASN A 135 -14.54 -3.81 -0.18
C ASN A 135 -15.04 -2.55 -0.92
N SER A 136 -14.32 -1.43 -0.80
CA SER A 136 -14.63 -0.16 -1.46
C SER A 136 -13.37 0.57 -1.92
N VAL A 137 -13.49 1.31 -3.02
CA VAL A 137 -12.46 2.21 -3.54
C VAL A 137 -13.11 3.56 -3.80
N ASN A 138 -12.52 4.62 -3.25
CA ASN A 138 -12.90 5.99 -3.50
C ASN A 138 -11.76 6.71 -4.25
N SER A 139 -12.12 7.45 -5.29
CA SER A 139 -11.19 8.11 -6.21
C SER A 139 -11.83 9.36 -6.79
N ASP A 140 -11.00 10.32 -7.18
CA ASP A 140 -11.44 11.49 -7.93
C ASP A 140 -10.59 11.68 -9.20
N LYS A 141 -11.23 12.09 -10.29
CA LYS A 141 -10.57 12.31 -11.59
C LYS A 141 -9.56 13.45 -11.56
N GLU A 142 -9.69 14.41 -10.65
CA GLU A 142 -8.80 15.54 -10.42
C GLU A 142 -7.88 15.30 -9.22
N SER A 143 -7.77 14.06 -8.72
CA SER A 143 -6.89 13.73 -7.60
C SER A 143 -6.03 12.50 -7.84
N THR A 144 -4.79 12.54 -7.37
CA THR A 144 -3.90 11.36 -7.30
C THR A 144 -4.11 10.55 -6.03
N LEU A 145 -5.00 10.99 -5.14
CA LEU A 145 -5.36 10.26 -3.92
C LEU A 145 -6.35 9.14 -4.23
N LEU A 146 -6.00 7.94 -3.82
CA LEU A 146 -6.87 6.76 -3.81
C LEU A 146 -7.12 6.36 -2.36
N ILE A 147 -8.38 6.12 -2.00
CA ILE A 147 -8.76 5.62 -0.67
C ILE A 147 -9.36 4.23 -0.86
N THR A 148 -8.82 3.25 -0.14
CA THR A 148 -9.32 1.87 -0.12
C THR A 148 -9.89 1.59 1.26
N SER A 149 -11.11 1.08 1.33
CA SER A 149 -11.82 0.92 2.60
C SER A 149 -12.27 -0.53 2.79
N LEU A 150 -12.23 -0.99 4.04
CA LEU A 150 -12.81 -2.23 4.49
C LEU A 150 -13.84 -1.92 5.57
N SER A 151 -15.09 -2.32 5.37
CA SER A 151 -16.22 -2.01 6.26
C SER A 151 -17.21 -3.17 6.34
N GLY A 152 -18.17 -3.08 7.27
CA GLY A 152 -19.26 -4.06 7.36
C GLY A 152 -18.82 -5.45 7.85
N MET A 153 -17.67 -5.53 8.52
CA MET A 153 -17.18 -6.72 9.21
C MET A 153 -16.80 -6.37 10.66
N ASN A 154 -16.50 -7.39 11.47
CA ASN A 154 -16.04 -7.15 12.84
C ASN A 154 -14.59 -6.65 12.81
N LEU A 155 -14.42 -5.33 12.91
CA LEU A 155 -13.13 -4.64 12.86
C LEU A 155 -12.61 -4.24 14.26
N GLY A 156 -13.40 -4.48 15.30
CA GLY A 156 -13.16 -4.00 16.65
C GLY A 156 -14.36 -3.21 17.19
N GLU A 157 -14.35 -2.95 18.49
CA GLU A 157 -15.42 -2.21 19.16
C GLU A 157 -15.43 -0.74 18.70
N GLY A 158 -16.55 -0.27 18.14
CA GLY A 158 -16.74 1.11 17.70
C GLY A 158 -16.04 1.50 16.39
N ILE A 159 -15.50 0.53 15.64
CA ILE A 159 -14.87 0.76 14.33
C ILE A 159 -15.84 0.35 13.21
N GLU A 160 -16.19 1.30 12.35
CA GLU A 160 -17.09 1.08 11.20
C GLU A 160 -16.32 0.69 9.94
N ALA A 161 -15.16 1.30 9.73
CA ALA A 161 -14.31 1.04 8.60
C ALA A 161 -12.84 1.23 8.95
N LEU A 162 -11.98 0.51 8.22
CA LEU A 162 -10.57 0.82 8.11
C LEU A 162 -10.33 1.41 6.73
N GLU A 163 -9.60 2.51 6.65
CA GLU A 163 -9.25 3.15 5.39
C GLU A 163 -7.74 3.23 5.22
N LYS A 164 -7.25 2.93 4.01
CA LYS A 164 -5.87 3.16 3.60
C LYS A 164 -5.83 4.21 2.50
N TYR A 165 -4.89 5.15 2.64
CA TYR A 165 -4.71 6.29 1.77
C TYR A 165 -3.46 6.10 0.93
N TRP A 166 -3.58 6.29 -0.37
CA TRP A 166 -2.49 6.05 -1.33
C TRP A 166 -2.34 7.21 -2.29
N ASN A 167 -1.11 7.67 -2.50
CA ASN A 167 -0.80 8.63 -3.55
C ASN A 167 -0.34 7.90 -4.81
N TRP A 168 -0.95 8.19 -5.96
CA TRP A 168 -0.42 7.74 -7.24
C TRP A 168 0.74 8.61 -7.70
N ASN A 169 1.94 8.04 -7.71
CA ASN A 169 3.11 8.67 -8.28
C ASN A 169 3.13 8.45 -9.80
N GLU A 170 2.66 9.47 -10.53
CA GLU A 170 2.55 9.45 -11.99
C GLU A 170 3.89 9.24 -12.72
N ALA A 171 4.99 9.77 -12.18
CA ALA A 171 6.31 9.65 -12.80
C ALA A 171 6.86 8.22 -12.70
N ASN A 172 6.61 7.56 -11.56
CA ASN A 172 7.12 6.22 -11.29
C ASN A 172 6.11 5.11 -11.60
N LYS A 173 4.86 5.48 -11.89
CA LYS A 173 3.72 4.57 -12.10
C LYS A 173 3.53 3.60 -10.94
N LYS A 174 3.56 4.12 -9.72
CA LYS A 174 3.42 3.35 -8.47
C LYS A 174 2.56 4.07 -7.45
N PHE A 175 1.84 3.29 -6.66
CA PHE A 175 1.17 3.80 -5.47
C PHE A 175 2.15 3.89 -4.30
N GLU A 176 2.06 4.99 -3.57
CA GLU A 176 2.81 5.26 -2.35
C GLU A 176 1.81 5.28 -1.18
N PHE A 177 2.03 4.44 -0.18
CA PHE A 177 1.21 4.43 1.03
C PHE A 177 1.41 5.73 1.82
N ILE A 178 0.30 6.35 2.24
CA ILE A 178 0.31 7.58 3.03
C ILE A 178 0.04 7.26 4.50
N LYS A 179 -1.14 6.71 4.79
CA LYS A 179 -1.59 6.37 6.15
C LYS A 179 -2.72 5.35 6.13
N MET A 180 -3.01 4.78 7.30
CA MET A 180 -4.22 4.03 7.61
C MET A 180 -5.00 4.79 8.70
N GLU A 181 -6.33 4.74 8.66
CA GLU A 181 -7.20 5.36 9.66
C GLU A 181 -8.37 4.45 10.03
N GLU A 182 -8.74 4.46 11.31
CA GLU A 182 -9.96 3.83 11.83
C GLU A 182 -11.11 4.85 11.78
N VAL A 183 -12.13 4.55 10.99
CA VAL A 183 -13.37 5.33 10.99
C VAL A 183 -14.24 4.80 12.12
N LYS A 184 -14.50 5.66 13.11
CA LYS A 184 -15.27 5.31 14.31
C LYS A 184 -16.74 5.63 14.10
N THR A 185 -17.59 4.83 14.74
CA THR A 185 -19.03 5.11 14.83
C THR A 185 -19.21 6.51 15.42
N GLU A 186 -19.87 7.41 14.68
CA GLU A 186 -20.37 8.65 15.28
C GLU A 186 -21.37 8.23 16.36
N ASN A 187 -20.92 8.20 17.62
CA ASN A 187 -21.82 7.97 18.74
C ASN A 187 -22.92 9.02 18.65
N GLN A 188 -24.16 8.54 18.44
CA GLN A 188 -25.34 9.37 18.60
C GLN A 188 -25.25 10.07 19.95
N GLN A 189 -25.27 11.39 19.87
CA GLN A 189 -25.12 12.35 20.95
C GLN A 189 -26.11 12.10 22.09
#